data_AF-A0A6J8B7N2-F1
#
_entry.id   AF-A0A6J8B7N2-F1
#
_cell.length_a   1.000
_cell.length_b   1.000
_cell.length_c   1.000
_cell.angle_alpha   90.00
_cell.angle_beta   90.00
_cell.angle_gamma   90.00
#
_symmetry.space_group_name_H-M   'P 1'
#
loop_
_entity.id
_entity.type
_entity.pdbx_description
1 polymer ?
#
loop_
_entity_poly.entity_id
_entity_poly.type
_entity_poly.pdbx_seq_one_letter_code
_entity_poly.pdbx_strand_id
1 'polypeptide(L)'
;MVKKSNVLTLPHENTLGDYTKFTGTGSGWNTDVIDRALRDYSILDDPLKQNISLLFDEVKVKSGFVYCSESGRLIGFCDLGSVNNDIQNFCINESETSEPGIAIHIMTIMIRGIFSNLECVVAHYPCKGFTSYQLFWIIWHGIGILENADLIVRALVCDGATPNRKFYRLHGQNQDICYFSKQ
;
A
#
# COMPACT_ATOMS: atom_id res chain seq x y z
N MET A 1 -12.11 -25.71 17.79
CA MET A 1 -13.12 -26.23 18.74
C MET A 1 -14.50 -26.39 18.09
N VAL A 2 -14.96 -25.44 17.27
CA VAL A 2 -16.28 -25.47 16.58
C VAL A 2 -16.41 -26.55 15.48
N LYS A 3 -15.38 -26.77 14.64
CA LYS A 3 -15.39 -27.86 13.62
C LYS A 3 -15.52 -29.26 14.23
N LYS A 4 -15.03 -29.46 15.45
CA LYS A 4 -15.06 -30.76 16.16
C LYS A 4 -16.38 -30.98 16.91
N SER A 5 -17.17 -29.93 17.17
CA SER A 5 -18.42 -30.05 17.92
C SER A 5 -19.62 -30.45 17.05
N ASN A 6 -19.45 -30.58 15.72
CA ASN A 6 -20.52 -30.92 14.75
C ASN A 6 -21.79 -30.05 14.83
N VAL A 7 -21.71 -28.90 15.50
CA VAL A 7 -22.83 -27.95 15.58
C VAL A 7 -23.05 -27.24 14.25
N LEU A 8 -21.97 -27.07 13.46
CA LEU A 8 -21.99 -26.46 12.13
C LEU A 8 -21.17 -27.31 11.16
N THR A 9 -21.73 -27.56 9.97
CA THR A 9 -21.02 -28.25 8.87
C THR A 9 -20.08 -27.26 8.19
N LEU A 10 -18.79 -27.28 8.58
CA LEU A 10 -17.78 -26.40 8.01
C LEU A 10 -17.01 -27.10 6.87
N PRO A 11 -16.59 -26.37 5.82
CA PRO A 11 -15.78 -26.91 4.74
C PRO A 11 -14.44 -27.45 5.25
N HIS A 12 -13.83 -28.32 4.46
CA HIS A 12 -12.51 -28.87 4.76
C HIS A 12 -11.43 -27.78 4.73
N GLU A 13 -10.34 -27.96 5.47
CA GLU A 13 -9.24 -26.97 5.53
C GLU A 13 -8.61 -26.74 4.16
N ASN A 14 -8.42 -27.80 3.36
CA ASN A 14 -7.94 -27.67 1.99
C ASN A 14 -8.86 -26.80 1.13
N THR A 15 -10.18 -26.99 1.24
CA THR A 15 -11.17 -26.20 0.51
C THR A 15 -11.10 -24.72 0.91
N LEU A 16 -10.93 -24.43 2.20
CA LEU A 16 -10.69 -23.05 2.66
C LEU A 16 -9.38 -22.48 2.11
N GLY A 17 -8.32 -23.30 2.04
CA GLY A 17 -7.05 -22.93 1.43
C GLY A 17 -7.23 -22.52 -0.04
N ASP A 18 -7.94 -23.33 -0.82
CA ASP A 18 -8.22 -23.04 -2.23
C ASP A 18 -9.01 -21.74 -2.40
N TYR A 19 -10.03 -21.49 -1.55
CA TYR A 19 -10.76 -20.22 -1.56
C TYR A 19 -9.90 -19.02 -1.16
N THR A 20 -8.95 -19.19 -0.22
CA THR A 20 -8.08 -18.09 0.23
C THR A 20 -7.09 -17.68 -0.86
N LYS A 21 -6.63 -18.64 -1.66
CA LYS A 21 -5.66 -18.43 -2.75
C LYS A 21 -6.25 -17.77 -3.99
N PHE A 22 -7.58 -17.66 -4.07
CA PHE A 22 -8.26 -17.10 -5.24
C PHE A 22 -7.87 -15.64 -5.53
N THR A 23 -7.53 -14.86 -4.50
CA THR A 23 -7.13 -13.46 -4.66
C THR A 23 -5.61 -13.33 -4.68
N GLY A 24 -5.03 -13.15 -5.87
CA GLY A 24 -3.61 -12.83 -6.00
C GLY A 24 -3.35 -11.36 -5.69
N THR A 25 -2.69 -11.05 -4.57
CA THR A 25 -2.25 -9.69 -4.28
C THR A 25 -0.82 -9.48 -4.80
N GLY A 26 -0.67 -8.68 -5.86
CA GLY A 26 0.63 -8.17 -6.30
C GLY A 26 1.07 -6.96 -5.49
N SER A 27 2.35 -6.57 -5.64
CA SER A 27 2.82 -5.28 -5.12
C SER A 27 2.20 -4.13 -5.90
N GLY A 28 1.95 -3.02 -5.20
CA GLY A 28 1.38 -1.82 -5.76
C GLY A 28 -0.02 -1.52 -5.25
N TRP A 29 -0.69 -0.61 -5.95
CA TRP A 29 -2.08 -0.24 -5.70
C TRP A 29 -3.02 -1.37 -6.14
N ASN A 30 -3.90 -1.79 -5.24
CA ASN A 30 -4.90 -2.81 -5.51
C ASN A 30 -6.29 -2.18 -5.67
N THR A 31 -6.72 -2.02 -6.91
CA THR A 31 -8.04 -1.46 -7.26
C THR A 31 -9.17 -2.35 -6.79
N ASP A 32 -9.01 -3.69 -6.81
CA ASP A 32 -10.05 -4.62 -6.39
C ASP A 32 -10.38 -4.46 -4.90
N VAL A 33 -9.36 -4.17 -4.08
CA VAL A 33 -9.54 -3.88 -2.65
C VAL A 33 -10.25 -2.56 -2.44
N ILE A 34 -9.93 -1.54 -3.24
CA ILE A 34 -10.62 -0.24 -3.18
C ILE A 34 -12.10 -0.40 -3.56
N ASP A 35 -12.39 -1.07 -4.68
CA ASP A 35 -13.75 -1.32 -5.14
C ASP A 35 -14.57 -2.14 -4.14
N ARG A 36 -13.93 -3.13 -3.51
CA ARG A 36 -14.56 -3.90 -2.44
C ARG A 36 -14.86 -3.03 -1.23
N ALA A 37 -13.92 -2.19 -0.81
CA ALA A 37 -14.13 -1.29 0.31
C ALA A 37 -15.25 -0.27 0.04
N LEU A 38 -15.35 0.26 -1.17
CA LEU A 38 -16.45 1.15 -1.57
C LEU A 38 -17.82 0.48 -1.43
N ARG A 39 -17.93 -0.80 -1.83
CA ARG A 39 -19.15 -1.61 -1.70
C ARG A 39 -19.48 -1.95 -0.25
N ASP A 40 -18.49 -2.40 0.52
CA ASP A 40 -18.70 -2.90 1.88
C ASP A 40 -19.11 -1.78 2.85
N TYR A 41 -18.63 -0.55 2.60
CA TYR A 41 -18.89 0.61 3.45
C TYR A 41 -19.97 1.57 2.92
N SER A 42 -20.58 1.25 1.76
CA SER A 42 -21.62 2.10 1.13
C SER A 42 -21.22 3.57 1.07
N ILE A 43 -19.99 3.84 0.63
CA ILE A 43 -19.36 5.16 0.73
C ILE A 43 -19.99 6.16 -0.24
N LEU A 44 -20.42 5.67 -1.41
CA LEU A 44 -20.99 6.50 -2.48
C LEU A 44 -22.37 7.08 -2.13
N ASP A 45 -23.04 6.54 -1.11
CA ASP A 45 -24.39 6.98 -0.72
C ASP A 45 -24.38 8.33 0.01
N ASP A 46 -23.25 8.74 0.60
CA ASP A 46 -23.13 9.97 1.40
C ASP A 46 -21.86 10.75 1.04
N PRO A 47 -21.96 11.99 0.53
CA PRO A 47 -20.81 12.84 0.21
C PRO A 47 -19.84 13.06 1.38
N LEU A 48 -20.32 12.99 2.63
CA LEU A 48 -19.44 13.14 3.79
C LEU A 48 -18.51 11.93 3.93
N LYS A 49 -18.99 10.72 3.63
CA LYS A 49 -18.21 9.48 3.78
C LYS A 49 -17.10 9.34 2.73
N GLN A 50 -17.19 10.07 1.62
CA GLN A 50 -16.16 10.11 0.58
C GLN A 50 -14.86 10.78 1.05
N ASN A 51 -14.90 11.56 2.14
CA ASN A 51 -13.71 12.23 2.67
C ASN A 51 -12.84 11.25 3.46
N ILE A 52 -11.62 11.03 2.97
CA ILE A 52 -10.66 10.08 3.53
C ILE A 52 -9.33 10.75 3.88
N SER A 53 -8.61 10.12 4.80
CA SER A 53 -7.19 10.36 5.05
C SER A 53 -6.36 9.19 4.53
N LEU A 54 -5.20 9.50 3.96
CA LEU A 54 -4.24 8.52 3.50
C LEU A 54 -3.13 8.39 4.54
N LEU A 55 -2.90 7.17 5.01
CA LEU A 55 -1.86 6.84 5.97
C LEU A 55 -0.81 5.99 5.27
N PHE A 56 0.46 6.28 5.50
CA PHE A 56 1.54 5.44 5.00
C PHE A 56 2.67 5.29 6.02
N ASP A 57 3.19 4.06 6.12
CA ASP A 57 4.26 3.71 7.05
C ASP A 57 5.15 2.59 6.50
N GLU A 58 6.41 2.56 6.95
CA GLU A 58 7.40 1.58 6.56
C GLU A 58 7.55 0.49 7.63
N VAL A 59 7.04 -0.70 7.33
CA VAL A 59 7.06 -1.84 8.26
C VAL A 59 8.28 -2.71 7.99
N LYS A 60 9.09 -2.99 9.02
CA LYS A 60 10.24 -3.90 8.91
C LYS A 60 9.78 -5.35 8.79
N VAL A 61 10.32 -6.06 7.80
CA VAL A 61 10.07 -7.49 7.56
C VAL A 61 11.35 -8.30 7.55
N LYS A 62 11.24 -9.62 7.70
CA LYS A 62 12.39 -10.52 7.59
C LYS A 62 12.80 -10.63 6.12
N SER A 63 14.06 -10.30 5.81
CA SER A 63 14.61 -10.51 4.49
C SER A 63 14.73 -11.99 4.17
N GLY A 64 14.37 -12.36 2.95
CA GLY A 64 14.44 -13.72 2.46
C GLY A 64 13.68 -13.87 1.16
N PHE A 65 13.91 -15.01 0.50
CA PHE A 65 13.20 -15.37 -0.73
C PHE A 65 12.14 -16.42 -0.43
N VAL A 66 10.96 -16.23 -1.02
CA VAL A 66 9.85 -17.18 -0.94
C VAL A 66 9.39 -17.49 -2.36
N TYR A 67 9.43 -18.76 -2.74
CA TYR A 67 8.87 -19.20 -4.00
C TYR A 67 7.36 -19.36 -3.86
N CYS A 68 6.59 -18.54 -4.58
CA CYS A 68 5.15 -18.66 -4.63
C CYS A 68 4.76 -19.63 -5.75
N SER A 69 4.41 -20.86 -5.37
CA SER A 69 4.02 -21.92 -6.32
C SER A 69 2.79 -21.57 -7.18
N GLU A 70 1.90 -20.72 -6.68
CA GLU A 70 0.69 -20.30 -7.39
C GLU A 70 0.96 -19.30 -8.52
N SER A 71 1.84 -18.33 -8.26
CA SER A 71 2.23 -17.33 -9.27
C SER A 71 3.45 -17.75 -10.08
N GLY A 72 4.16 -18.81 -9.66
CA GLY A 72 5.44 -19.22 -10.20
C GLY A 72 6.57 -18.21 -9.96
N ARG A 73 6.35 -17.19 -9.12
CA ARG A 73 7.28 -16.07 -8.91
C ARG A 73 8.11 -16.25 -7.64
N LEU A 74 9.37 -15.80 -7.71
CA LEU A 74 10.23 -15.65 -6.56
C LEU A 74 9.97 -14.29 -5.90
N ILE A 75 9.40 -14.30 -4.70
CA ILE A 75 9.08 -13.11 -3.90
C ILE A 75 10.26 -12.82 -2.96
N GLY A 76 10.59 -11.55 -2.73
CA GLY A 76 11.65 -11.13 -1.80
C GLY A 76 12.54 -10.01 -2.34
N PHE A 77 12.41 -9.68 -3.62
CA PHE A 77 13.06 -8.51 -4.21
C PHE A 77 12.30 -7.23 -3.89
N CYS A 78 13.02 -6.11 -3.94
CA CYS A 78 12.42 -4.78 -3.93
C CYS A 78 11.56 -4.58 -5.18
N ASP A 79 10.35 -4.08 -4.98
CA ASP A 79 9.43 -3.67 -6.04
C ASP A 79 8.77 -2.36 -5.64
N LEU A 80 9.15 -1.28 -6.33
CA LEU A 80 8.65 0.07 -6.08
C LEU A 80 7.56 0.48 -7.09
N GLY A 81 7.09 -0.47 -7.91
CA GLY A 81 6.20 -0.25 -9.05
C GLY A 81 6.96 0.07 -10.36
N SER A 82 6.28 -0.05 -11.51
CA SER A 82 6.93 0.01 -12.83
C SER A 82 7.76 1.26 -13.05
N VAL A 83 7.19 2.45 -12.83
CA VAL A 83 7.87 3.73 -13.09
C VAL A 83 9.10 3.93 -12.20
N ASN A 84 8.98 3.64 -10.90
CA ASN A 84 10.11 3.80 -9.98
C ASN A 84 11.20 2.76 -10.23
N ASN A 85 10.82 1.53 -10.58
CA ASN A 85 11.78 0.49 -10.95
C ASN A 85 12.52 0.88 -12.24
N ASP A 86 11.83 1.42 -13.23
CA ASP A 86 12.43 1.86 -14.49
C ASP A 86 13.40 3.03 -14.29
N ILE A 87 13.02 4.02 -13.48
CA ILE A 87 13.91 5.14 -13.11
C ILE A 87 15.15 4.61 -12.37
N GLN A 88 14.95 3.70 -11.42
CA GLN A 88 16.05 3.11 -10.67
C GLN A 88 16.99 2.32 -11.58
N ASN A 89 16.45 1.52 -12.51
CA ASN A 89 17.24 0.79 -13.50
C ASN A 89 18.00 1.73 -14.41
N PHE A 90 17.39 2.84 -14.86
CA PHE A 90 18.06 3.84 -15.68
C PHE A 90 19.25 4.48 -14.94
N CYS A 91 19.06 4.89 -13.69
CA CYS A 91 20.14 5.46 -12.89
C CYS A 91 21.26 4.46 -12.57
N ILE A 92 20.93 3.17 -12.39
CA ILE A 92 21.91 2.11 -12.10
C ILE A 92 22.73 1.76 -13.35
N ASN A 93 22.14 1.78 -14.55
CA ASN A 93 22.84 1.44 -15.79
C ASN A 93 24.01 2.40 -16.11
N GLU A 94 24.06 3.60 -15.52
CA GLU A 94 25.21 4.52 -15.63
C GLU A 94 26.35 4.20 -14.62
N SER A 95 26.09 3.37 -13.61
CA SER A 95 27.03 3.07 -12.52
C SER A 95 26.95 1.60 -12.09
N GLU A 96 27.52 0.70 -12.91
CA GLU A 96 27.76 -0.74 -12.67
C GLU A 96 26.54 -1.65 -12.42
N THR A 97 26.62 -2.86 -12.97
CA THR A 97 25.63 -3.95 -12.92
C THR A 97 25.30 -4.38 -11.48
N SER A 98 24.34 -3.72 -10.83
CA SER A 98 23.94 -4.09 -9.47
C SER A 98 22.80 -5.11 -9.46
N GLU A 99 22.95 -6.17 -8.67
CA GLU A 99 21.92 -7.18 -8.42
C GLU A 99 20.63 -6.54 -7.82
N PRO A 100 19.44 -7.10 -8.11
CA PRO A 100 18.19 -6.60 -7.55
C PRO A 100 18.21 -6.70 -6.01
N GLY A 101 17.97 -5.56 -5.35
CA GLY A 101 18.02 -5.46 -3.90
C GLY A 101 16.98 -6.36 -3.22
N ILE A 102 17.37 -6.99 -2.11
CA ILE A 102 16.48 -7.76 -1.25
C ILE A 102 15.66 -6.80 -0.38
N ALA A 103 14.35 -7.00 -0.32
CA ALA A 103 13.45 -6.22 0.51
C ALA A 103 13.65 -6.57 2.00
N ILE A 104 13.77 -5.52 2.82
CA ILE A 104 13.86 -5.60 4.30
C ILE A 104 12.69 -4.85 4.97
N HIS A 105 11.97 -4.04 4.20
CA HIS A 105 10.86 -3.24 4.62
C HIS A 105 9.70 -3.37 3.62
N ILE A 106 8.49 -3.06 4.06
CA ILE A 106 7.31 -2.94 3.22
C ILE A 106 6.68 -1.59 3.54
N MET A 107 6.63 -0.70 2.54
CA MET A 107 5.82 0.50 2.61
C MET A 107 4.37 0.10 2.45
N THR A 108 3.56 0.38 3.45
CA THR A 108 2.14 0.07 3.47
C THR A 108 1.36 1.36 3.38
N ILE A 109 0.36 1.40 2.51
CA ILE A 109 -0.53 2.55 2.34
C ILE A 109 -1.94 2.10 2.69
N MET A 110 -2.56 2.84 3.60
CA MET A 110 -3.89 2.60 4.11
C MET A 110 -4.77 3.83 3.88
N ILE A 111 -6.04 3.60 3.59
CA ILE A 111 -7.06 4.65 3.62
C ILE A 111 -7.85 4.54 4.91
N ARG A 112 -8.23 5.69 5.46
CA ARG A 112 -9.12 5.81 6.61
C ARG A 112 -10.20 6.83 6.35
N GLY A 113 -11.44 6.46 6.62
CA GLY A 113 -12.58 7.37 6.58
C GLY A 113 -12.46 8.44 7.67
N ILE A 114 -12.79 9.70 7.32
CA ILE A 114 -12.89 10.77 8.32
C ILE A 114 -14.26 10.72 9.00
N PHE A 115 -15.31 10.52 8.20
CA PHE A 115 -16.70 10.44 8.66
C PHE A 115 -17.29 9.03 8.51
N SER A 116 -16.45 8.04 8.25
CA SER A 116 -16.84 6.63 8.11
C SER A 116 -15.84 5.74 8.85
N ASN A 117 -16.27 4.51 9.16
CA ASN A 117 -15.40 3.49 9.76
C ASN A 117 -14.57 2.75 8.70
N LEU A 118 -14.38 3.35 7.52
CA LEU A 118 -13.54 2.80 6.47
C LEU A 118 -12.11 2.72 6.97
N GLU A 119 -11.53 1.53 6.94
CA GLU A 119 -10.12 1.31 7.21
C GLU A 119 -9.66 0.11 6.38
N CYS A 120 -8.77 0.33 5.42
CA CYS A 120 -8.20 -0.77 4.65
C CYS A 120 -6.83 -0.43 4.08
N VAL A 121 -5.98 -1.45 3.96
CA VAL A 121 -4.70 -1.35 3.26
C VAL A 121 -4.97 -1.48 1.77
N VAL A 122 -4.58 -0.46 1.01
CA VAL A 122 -4.87 -0.33 -0.43
C VAL A 122 -3.65 -0.57 -1.30
N ALA A 123 -2.45 -0.36 -0.76
CA ALA A 123 -1.21 -0.61 -1.49
C ALA A 123 -0.08 -1.08 -0.57
N HIS A 124 0.83 -1.85 -1.14
CA HIS A 124 2.06 -2.24 -0.46
C HIS A 124 3.22 -2.38 -1.44
N TYR A 125 4.41 -1.94 -1.00
CA TYR A 125 5.62 -1.95 -1.80
C TYR A 125 6.80 -2.51 -1.00
N PRO A 126 7.33 -3.69 -1.37
CA PRO A 126 8.52 -4.24 -0.73
C PRO A 126 9.75 -3.41 -1.13
N CYS A 127 10.52 -2.96 -0.15
CA CYS A 127 11.63 -2.05 -0.35
C CYS A 127 12.80 -2.31 0.63
N LYS A 128 13.95 -1.69 0.34
CA LYS A 128 15.06 -1.56 1.29
C LYS A 128 14.99 -0.23 2.08
N GLY A 129 14.18 0.70 1.59
CA GLY A 129 14.00 2.04 2.09
C GLY A 129 13.46 2.92 0.97
N PHE A 130 12.66 3.93 1.32
CA PHE A 130 12.10 4.87 0.35
C PHE A 130 12.87 6.18 0.28
N THR A 131 13.10 6.67 -0.94
CA THR A 131 13.47 8.06 -1.16
C THR A 131 12.22 8.95 -1.22
N SER A 132 12.38 10.23 -0.88
CA SER A 132 11.28 11.19 -0.91
C SER A 132 10.65 11.37 -2.30
N TYR A 133 11.43 11.21 -3.37
CA TYR A 133 10.94 11.31 -4.75
C TYR A 133 10.11 10.10 -5.16
N GLN A 134 10.53 8.89 -4.78
CA GLN A 134 9.77 7.66 -5.03
C GLN A 134 8.43 7.70 -4.27
N LEU A 135 8.46 8.17 -3.01
CA LEU A 135 7.26 8.36 -2.21
C LEU A 135 6.33 9.40 -2.82
N PHE A 136 6.87 10.52 -3.32
CA PHE A 136 6.10 11.56 -4.01
C PHE A 136 5.28 10.98 -5.16
N TRP A 137 5.92 10.20 -6.03
CA TRP A 137 5.26 9.57 -7.17
C TRP A 137 4.19 8.56 -6.76
N ILE A 138 4.49 7.67 -5.82
CA ILE A 138 3.56 6.62 -5.37
C ILE A 138 2.30 7.23 -4.75
N ILE A 139 2.47 8.25 -3.91
CA ILE A 139 1.35 8.90 -3.21
C ILE A 139 0.50 9.67 -4.21
N TRP A 140 1.09 10.48 -5.09
CA TRP A 140 0.31 11.22 -6.09
C TRP A 140 -0.42 10.33 -7.09
N HIS A 141 0.24 9.27 -7.54
CA HIS A 141 -0.43 8.28 -8.38
C HIS A 141 -1.61 7.64 -7.66
N GLY A 142 -1.42 7.30 -6.38
CA GLY A 142 -2.46 6.80 -5.49
C GLY A 142 -3.64 7.73 -5.32
N ILE A 143 -3.38 9.02 -5.07
CA ILE A 143 -4.43 10.05 -4.98
C ILE A 143 -5.25 10.06 -6.27
N GLY A 144 -4.60 10.03 -7.44
CA GLY A 144 -5.32 9.97 -8.72
C GLY A 144 -6.19 8.71 -8.88
N ILE A 145 -5.74 7.55 -8.40
CA ILE A 145 -6.56 6.32 -8.38
C ILE A 145 -7.78 6.48 -7.47
N LEU A 146 -7.59 7.06 -6.28
CA LEU A 146 -8.66 7.25 -5.29
C LEU A 146 -9.68 8.29 -5.76
N GLU A 147 -9.23 9.38 -6.38
CA GLU A 147 -10.11 10.41 -6.94
C GLU A 147 -10.94 9.87 -8.12
N ASN A 148 -10.36 9.00 -8.96
CA ASN A 148 -11.12 8.30 -10.01
C ASN A 148 -12.17 7.32 -9.45
N ALA A 149 -12.07 6.95 -8.17
CA ALA A 149 -13.00 6.08 -7.47
C ALA A 149 -14.00 6.88 -6.59
N ASP A 150 -14.17 8.17 -6.85
CA ASP A 150 -15.04 9.11 -6.12
C ASP A 150 -14.69 9.30 -4.64
N LEU A 151 -13.42 9.08 -4.27
CA LEU A 151 -12.90 9.36 -2.92
C LEU A 151 -12.12 10.67 -2.91
N ILE A 152 -12.31 11.46 -1.86
CA ILE A 152 -11.65 12.76 -1.71
C ILE A 152 -10.60 12.66 -0.59
N VAL A 153 -9.33 12.73 -0.98
CA VAL A 153 -8.21 12.72 -0.02
C VAL A 153 -8.09 14.11 0.61
N ARG A 154 -8.34 14.20 1.92
CA ARG A 154 -8.28 15.46 2.68
C ARG A 154 -7.01 15.63 3.49
N ALA A 155 -6.37 14.53 3.87
CA ALA A 155 -5.19 14.55 4.73
C ALA A 155 -4.24 13.41 4.37
N LEU A 156 -2.94 13.69 4.49
CA LEU A 156 -1.87 12.70 4.45
C LEU A 156 -1.29 12.58 5.85
N VAL A 157 -1.09 11.35 6.33
CA VAL A 157 -0.54 11.05 7.65
C VAL A 157 0.60 10.07 7.49
N CYS A 158 1.73 10.39 8.12
CA CYS A 158 2.89 9.52 8.14
C CYS A 158 3.73 9.79 9.38
N ASP A 159 4.75 8.96 9.60
CA ASP A 159 5.69 9.17 10.68
C ASP A 159 6.61 10.40 10.43
N GLY A 160 7.42 10.69 11.43
CA GLY A 160 8.40 11.78 11.39
C GLY A 160 9.70 11.43 10.66
N ALA A 161 9.80 10.35 9.86
CA ALA A 161 11.07 9.93 9.26
C ALA A 161 11.66 10.97 8.30
N THR A 162 12.99 10.92 8.12
CA THR A 162 13.72 11.87 7.27
C THR A 162 13.21 11.91 5.82
N PRO A 163 12.89 10.78 5.15
CA PRO A 163 12.30 10.79 3.82
C PRO A 163 10.93 11.48 3.77
N ASN A 164 10.10 11.29 4.80
CA ASN A 164 8.75 11.85 4.90
C ASN A 164 8.78 13.37 5.12
N ARG A 165 9.68 13.85 5.99
CA ARG A 165 9.91 15.30 6.16
C ARG A 165 10.37 15.97 4.86
N LYS A 166 11.23 15.31 4.10
CA LYS A 166 11.67 15.79 2.78
C LYS A 166 10.55 15.72 1.74
N PHE A 167 9.70 14.69 1.76
CA PHE A 167 8.50 14.58 0.93
C PHE A 167 7.59 15.80 1.10
N TYR A 168 7.30 16.24 2.33
CA TYR A 168 6.52 17.46 2.54
C TYR A 168 7.23 18.73 2.05
N ARG A 169 8.56 18.81 2.19
CA ARG A 169 9.33 19.93 1.64
C ARG A 169 9.26 20.01 0.11
N LEU A 170 9.07 18.87 -0.58
CA LEU A 170 8.85 18.84 -2.03
C LEU A 170 7.47 19.40 -2.42
N HIS A 171 6.47 19.31 -1.54
CA HIS A 171 5.11 19.83 -1.79
C HIS A 171 5.01 21.35 -1.60
N GLY A 172 5.93 21.96 -0.85
CA GLY A 172 6.00 23.42 -0.70
C GLY A 172 6.83 23.85 0.50
N GLN A 173 7.47 25.02 0.37
CA GLN A 173 8.21 25.67 1.47
C GLN A 173 7.32 26.55 2.36
N ASN A 174 6.06 26.79 1.97
CA ASN A 174 5.15 27.66 2.69
C ASN A 174 4.46 26.90 3.84
N GLN A 175 4.61 27.43 5.05
CA GLN A 175 4.02 26.92 6.28
C GLN A 175 2.49 26.96 6.31
N ASP A 176 1.84 27.53 5.28
CA ASP A 176 0.40 27.73 5.21
C ASP A 176 -0.39 26.50 4.72
N ILE A 177 0.27 25.47 4.16
CA ILE A 177 -0.40 24.35 3.47
C ILE A 177 -0.25 23.00 4.21
N CYS A 178 0.66 22.90 5.19
CA CYS A 178 0.92 21.65 5.90
C CYS A 178 0.88 21.85 7.42
N TYR A 179 -0.24 21.47 8.05
CA TYR A 179 -0.38 21.46 9.50
C TYR A 179 0.40 20.28 10.09
N PHE A 180 1.59 20.55 10.61
CA PHE A 180 2.33 19.58 11.42
C PHE A 180 1.78 19.61 12.85
N SER A 181 1.08 18.55 13.26
CA SER A 181 0.89 18.30 14.69
C SER A 181 2.22 17.76 15.24
N LYS A 182 2.95 18.59 16.00
CA LYS A 182 4.03 18.09 16.85
C LYS A 182 3.39 17.39 18.04
N GLN A 183 3.55 16.07 18.14
CA GLN A 183 3.45 15.37 19.43
C GLN A 183 4.72 15.59 20.24
#